data_AF-A0A314ZDP2-F1
#
_entry.id   AF-A0A314ZDP2-F1
#
_cell.length_a   1.000
_cell.length_b   1.000
_cell.length_c   1.000
_cell.angle_alpha   90.00
_cell.angle_beta   90.00
_cell.angle_gamma   90.00
#
_symmetry.space_group_name_H-M   'P 1'
#
loop_
_entity.id
_entity.type
_entity.pdbx_description
1 polymer ?
#
loop_
_entity_poly.entity_id
_entity_poly.type
_entity_poly.pdbx_seq_one_letter_code
_entity_poly.pdbx_strand_id
1 'polypeptide(L)'
;MENRSTRIAIVNPDKCKPKKCNQDVKDCPVVRTGQPVSKVARISEELCIGCGICVKKCPFGAIEIINLPKALDKDTTYRYGSNSFKLHRLPVPRPGEVLGLVGTNGIGKSTALKILAGKLKPNLGRFNAEF
;
A
#
# COMPACT_ATOMS: atom_id res chain seq x y z
N MET A 1 -2.62 -12.24 23.60
CA MET A 1 -3.06 -12.49 22.21
C MET A 1 -3.56 -11.16 21.67
N GLU A 2 -3.11 -10.57 20.56
CA GLU A 2 -2.41 -11.09 19.40
C GLU A 2 -1.63 -9.91 18.79
N ASN A 3 -0.30 -10.04 18.71
CA ASN A 3 0.59 -8.94 18.35
C ASN A 3 0.70 -8.78 16.82
N ARG A 4 -0.42 -8.73 16.10
CA ARG A 4 -0.44 -8.67 14.64
C ARG A 4 -0.16 -7.22 14.18
N SER A 5 1.12 -6.88 14.00
CA SER A 5 1.52 -5.64 13.32
C SER A 5 0.91 -5.64 11.91
N THR A 6 0.15 -4.59 11.59
CA THR A 6 -0.38 -4.39 10.25
C THR A 6 0.77 -4.02 9.32
N ARG A 7 0.89 -4.78 8.23
CA ARG A 7 1.96 -4.61 7.25
C ARG A 7 1.29 -4.42 5.92
N ILE A 8 1.71 -3.40 5.18
CA ILE A 8 1.28 -3.20 3.81
C ILE A 8 2.46 -3.51 2.92
N ALA A 9 2.30 -4.53 2.10
CA ALA A 9 3.15 -4.72 0.95
C ALA A 9 2.57 -3.90 -0.20
N ILE A 10 3.32 -2.92 -0.68
CA ILE A 10 2.97 -2.13 -1.86
C ILE A 10 3.71 -2.70 -3.07
N VAL A 11 3.00 -2.91 -4.17
CA VAL A 11 3.61 -3.32 -5.44
C VAL A 11 3.31 -2.26 -6.49
N ASN A 12 4.37 -1.67 -7.04
CA ASN A 12 4.25 -0.69 -8.11
C ASN A 12 4.10 -1.41 -9.47
N PRO A 13 2.95 -1.26 -10.16
CA PRO A 13 2.70 -1.97 -11.42
C PRO A 13 3.58 -1.49 -12.58
N ASP A 14 4.02 -0.23 -12.57
CA ASP A 14 4.85 0.35 -13.64
C ASP A 14 6.29 -0.19 -13.60
N LYS A 15 6.79 -0.45 -12.39
CA LYS A 15 8.12 -1.04 -12.15
C LYS A 15 8.10 -2.56 -12.19
N CYS A 16 6.98 -3.19 -11.85
CA CYS A 16 6.88 -4.64 -11.84
C CYS A 16 6.88 -5.18 -13.28
N LYS A 17 7.98 -5.84 -13.67
CA LYS A 17 8.09 -6.50 -14.98
C LYS A 17 8.27 -8.00 -14.82
N PRO A 18 7.20 -8.79 -14.60
CA PRO A 18 7.31 -10.22 -14.32
C PRO A 18 8.06 -11.00 -15.41
N LYS A 19 7.82 -10.67 -16.69
CA LYS A 19 8.52 -11.31 -17.83
C LYS A 19 10.03 -11.12 -17.85
N LYS A 20 10.55 -10.09 -17.17
CA LYS A 20 11.99 -9.78 -17.05
C LYS A 20 12.50 -9.99 -15.62
N CYS A 21 11.63 -10.43 -14.73
CA CYS A 21 11.95 -10.73 -13.35
C CYS A 21 12.26 -12.22 -13.29
N ASN A 22 13.36 -12.60 -12.63
CA ASN A 22 13.62 -14.00 -12.38
C ASN A 22 12.58 -14.47 -11.34
N GLN A 23 11.48 -15.05 -11.82
CA GLN A 23 10.12 -15.08 -11.25
C GLN A 23 9.96 -15.84 -9.92
N ASP A 24 11.09 -16.20 -9.32
CA ASP A 24 11.25 -17.08 -8.20
C ASP A 24 11.57 -16.28 -6.94
N VAL A 25 10.57 -15.71 -6.30
CA VAL A 25 10.68 -15.50 -4.84
C VAL A 25 10.42 -16.85 -4.14
N LYS A 26 11.12 -17.92 -4.58
CA LYS A 26 11.12 -19.25 -3.94
C LYS A 26 11.62 -19.18 -2.50
N ASP A 27 12.41 -18.15 -2.20
CA ASP A 27 12.95 -17.85 -0.88
C ASP A 27 11.98 -17.09 0.02
N CYS A 28 10.77 -16.79 -0.46
CA CYS A 28 9.73 -16.28 0.44
C CYS A 28 9.44 -17.39 1.46
N PRO A 29 9.65 -17.16 2.77
CA PRO A 29 9.43 -18.19 3.79
C PRO A 29 7.96 -18.65 3.84
N VAL A 30 7.05 -17.84 3.29
CA VAL A 30 5.61 -18.09 3.22
C VAL A 30 5.21 -18.78 1.91
N VAL A 31 5.93 -18.54 0.81
CA VAL A 31 5.58 -19.03 -0.54
C VAL A 31 6.80 -19.77 -1.08
N ARG A 32 7.01 -20.98 -0.58
CA ARG A 32 8.10 -21.88 -0.97
C ARG A 32 7.78 -22.67 -2.26
N THR A 33 6.51 -22.68 -2.66
CA THR A 33 5.98 -23.32 -3.86
C THR A 33 5.33 -22.26 -4.74
N GLY A 34 5.95 -22.01 -5.89
CA GLY A 34 5.59 -20.90 -6.76
C GLY A 34 4.20 -21.03 -7.37
N GLN A 35 3.46 -19.93 -7.38
CA GLN A 35 2.49 -19.64 -8.43
C GLN A 35 2.47 -18.14 -8.72
N PRO A 36 3.13 -17.66 -9.78
CA PRO A 36 2.86 -16.34 -10.33
C PRO A 36 1.75 -16.47 -11.38
N VAL A 37 0.49 -16.26 -10.99
CA VAL A 37 -0.63 -16.20 -11.94
C VAL A 37 -1.15 -14.77 -12.02
N SER A 38 -0.37 -13.83 -12.59
CA SER A 38 -0.88 -12.51 -13.03
C SER A 38 0.19 -11.64 -13.71
N LYS A 39 -0.27 -10.61 -14.44
CA LYS A 39 0.56 -9.58 -15.11
C LYS A 39 1.42 -8.73 -14.15
N VAL A 40 1.10 -8.72 -12.86
CA VAL A 40 1.79 -7.95 -11.79
C VAL A 40 1.83 -8.81 -10.52
N ALA A 41 2.94 -8.78 -9.78
CA ALA A 41 3.05 -9.53 -8.52
C ALA A 41 2.05 -9.04 -7.46
N ARG A 42 1.47 -9.96 -6.70
CA ARG A 42 0.57 -9.68 -5.57
C ARG A 42 1.11 -10.34 -4.31
N ILE A 43 0.97 -9.66 -3.17
CA ILE A 43 1.44 -10.15 -1.87
C ILE A 43 0.25 -10.17 -0.92
N SER A 44 -0.08 -11.34 -0.38
CA SER A 44 -1.14 -11.43 0.63
C SER A 44 -0.71 -10.72 1.91
N GLU A 45 -1.45 -9.68 2.31
CA GLU A 45 -1.24 -8.96 3.58
C GLU A 45 -1.50 -9.86 4.81
N GLU A 46 -2.31 -10.90 4.65
CA GLU A 46 -2.67 -11.82 5.75
C GLU A 46 -1.57 -12.83 6.05
N LEU A 47 -0.91 -13.32 4.99
CA LEU A 47 0.13 -14.34 5.05
C LEU A 47 1.55 -13.75 5.14
N CYS A 48 1.75 -12.51 4.68
CA CYS A 48 3.07 -11.88 4.66
C CYS A 48 3.61 -11.63 6.06
N ILE A 49 4.73 -12.27 6.40
CA ILE A 49 5.44 -12.04 7.66
C ILE A 49 6.39 -10.84 7.63
N GLY A 50 6.38 -10.02 6.58
CA GLY A 50 7.21 -8.80 6.52
C GLY A 50 8.72 -9.03 6.54
N CYS A 51 9.20 -10.21 6.12
CA CYS A 51 10.64 -10.56 6.16
C CYS A 51 11.54 -9.70 5.24
N GLY A 52 10.95 -8.95 4.30
CA GLY A 52 11.70 -8.08 3.39
C GLY A 52 12.47 -8.79 2.27
N ILE A 53 12.41 -10.12 2.17
CA ILE A 53 13.16 -10.88 1.15
C ILE A 53 12.73 -10.49 -0.27
N CYS A 54 11.43 -10.32 -0.51
CA CYS A 54 10.91 -9.89 -1.80
C CYS A 54 11.36 -8.47 -2.20
N VAL A 55 11.52 -7.56 -1.23
CA VAL A 55 12.03 -6.19 -1.45
C VAL A 55 13.48 -6.25 -1.93
N LYS A 56 14.33 -7.01 -1.22
CA LYS A 56 15.75 -7.16 -1.55
C LYS A 56 16.00 -7.89 -2.87
N LYS A 57 15.18 -8.89 -3.19
CA LYS A 57 15.33 -9.70 -4.40
C LYS A 57 14.73 -9.06 -5.65
N CYS A 58 13.88 -8.03 -5.52
CA CYS A 58 13.26 -7.41 -6.68
C CYS A 58 14.29 -6.59 -7.47
N PRO A 59 14.66 -7.00 -8.70
CA PRO A 59 15.67 -6.28 -9.49
C PRO A 59 15.20 -4.91 -9.98
N PHE A 60 13.88 -4.64 -9.91
CA PHE A 60 13.27 -3.39 -10.35
C PHE A 60 12.88 -2.46 -9.20
N GLY A 61 13.10 -2.87 -7.95
CA GLY A 61 12.64 -2.10 -6.77
C GLY A 61 11.14 -1.82 -6.80
N ALA A 62 10.35 -2.78 -7.29
CA ALA A 62 8.90 -2.63 -7.48
C ALA A 62 8.09 -2.96 -6.23
N ILE A 63 8.71 -3.54 -5.20
CA ILE A 63 8.05 -4.02 -4.00
C ILE A 63 8.57 -3.22 -2.81
N GLU A 64 7.67 -2.73 -1.98
CA GLU A 64 7.97 -2.05 -0.73
C GLU A 64 7.15 -2.67 0.40
N ILE A 65 7.77 -2.95 1.55
CA ILE A 65 7.07 -3.42 2.74
C ILE A 65 7.13 -2.31 3.77
N ILE A 66 5.97 -1.80 4.15
CA ILE A 66 5.82 -0.79 5.18
C ILE A 66 5.17 -1.46 6.40
N ASN A 67 5.90 -1.48 7.50
CA ASN A 67 5.36 -1.88 8.79
C ASN A 67 4.61 -0.68 9.37
N LEU A 68 3.28 -0.76 9.43
CA LEU A 68 2.46 0.30 9.99
C LEU A 68 2.24 0.07 11.49
N PRO A 69 2.26 1.14 12.29
CA PRO A 69 1.71 1.10 13.63
C PRO A 69 0.25 0.66 13.57
N LYS A 70 -0.15 -0.30 14.42
CA LYS A 70 -1.51 -0.88 14.44
C LYS A 70 -2.63 0.16 14.59
N ALA A 71 -2.32 1.32 15.14
CA ALA A 71 -3.27 2.40 15.38
C ALA A 71 -3.85 3.01 14.09
N LEU A 72 -3.25 2.77 12.92
CA LEU A 72 -3.63 3.43 11.67
C LEU A 72 -4.69 2.71 10.84
N ASP A 73 -4.92 1.41 11.04
CA ASP A 73 -5.91 0.68 10.22
C ASP A 73 -7.34 1.22 10.39
N LYS A 74 -7.69 1.58 11.63
CA LYS A 74 -9.01 2.17 11.95
C LYS A 74 -9.24 3.52 11.27
N ASP A 75 -8.16 4.23 10.92
CA ASP A 75 -8.19 5.58 10.36
C ASP A 75 -8.02 5.60 8.83
N THR A 76 -8.19 4.45 8.16
CA THR A 76 -8.08 4.36 6.71
C THR A 76 -9.18 5.19 6.05
N THR A 77 -8.78 6.25 5.35
CA THR A 77 -9.71 7.14 4.63
C THR A 77 -9.93 6.67 3.20
N TYR A 78 -8.85 6.28 2.51
CA TYR A 78 -8.91 5.90 1.11
C TYR A 78 -7.84 4.87 0.75
N ARG A 79 -8.16 3.95 -0.17
CA ARG A 79 -7.23 2.96 -0.71
C ARG A 79 -7.45 2.80 -2.21
N TYR A 80 -6.39 2.90 -3.02
CA TYR A 80 -6.51 2.76 -4.48
C TYR A 80 -6.74 1.31 -4.94
N GLY A 81 -6.26 0.32 -4.18
CA GLY A 81 -6.38 -1.08 -4.57
C GLY A 81 -5.62 -2.04 -3.64
N SER A 82 -5.70 -3.34 -3.94
CA SER A 82 -4.91 -4.39 -3.29
C SER A 82 -3.41 -4.09 -3.46
N ASN A 83 -2.62 -4.18 -2.38
CA ASN A 83 -1.19 -3.84 -2.40
C ASN A 83 -0.86 -2.45 -2.97
N SER A 84 -1.78 -1.49 -2.83
CA SER A 84 -1.58 -0.10 -3.25
C SER A 84 -1.58 0.83 -2.05
N PHE A 85 -1.30 2.09 -2.33
CA PHE A 85 -1.25 3.17 -1.36
C PHE A 85 -2.56 3.28 -0.56
N LYS A 86 -2.43 3.39 0.77
CA LYS A 86 -3.52 3.70 1.71
C LYS A 86 -3.29 5.09 2.29
N LEU A 87 -4.30 5.95 2.21
CA LEU A 87 -4.33 7.23 2.90
C LEU A 87 -4.99 7.05 4.28
N HIS A 88 -4.31 7.52 5.31
CA HIS A 88 -4.83 7.53 6.68
C HIS A 88 -5.07 8.96 7.14
N ARG A 89 -6.26 9.20 7.71
CA ARG A 89 -6.73 10.51 8.16
C ARG A 89 -6.77 11.58 7.06
N LEU A 90 -7.39 12.71 7.38
CA LEU A 90 -7.36 13.93 6.56
C LEU A 90 -7.03 15.11 7.45
N PRO A 91 -6.34 16.13 6.91
CA PRO A 91 -6.20 17.38 7.63
C PRO A 91 -7.56 18.10 7.66
N VAL A 92 -7.86 18.79 8.75
CA VAL A 92 -9.13 19.50 8.94
C VAL A 92 -8.89 20.99 8.67
N PRO A 93 -9.38 21.56 7.56
CA PRO A 93 -9.26 22.99 7.29
C PRO A 93 -10.13 23.78 8.27
N ARG A 94 -9.65 24.96 8.68
CA ARG A 94 -10.37 25.89 9.56
C ARG A 94 -10.67 27.20 8.81
N PRO A 95 -11.90 27.74 8.90
CA PRO A 95 -12.23 29.02 8.26
C PRO A 95 -11.33 30.14 8.77
N GLY A 96 -10.85 31.00 7.86
CA GLY A 96 -10.01 32.16 8.21
C GLY A 96 -8.53 31.83 8.48
N GLU A 97 -8.13 30.55 8.44
CA GLU A 97 -6.75 30.13 8.65
C GLU A 97 -6.13 29.49 7.39
N VAL A 98 -4.81 29.64 7.22
CA VAL A 98 -4.06 28.95 6.16
C VAL A 98 -3.54 27.62 6.70
N LEU A 99 -4.04 26.52 6.12
CA LEU A 99 -3.59 25.17 6.45
C LEU A 99 -2.36 24.78 5.61
N GLY A 100 -1.21 24.61 6.26
CA GLY A 100 -0.01 24.04 5.64
C GLY A 100 -0.01 22.50 5.65
N LEU A 101 0.25 21.87 4.50
CA LEU A 101 0.39 20.41 4.40
C LEU A 101 1.78 20.04 3.87
N VAL A 102 2.66 19.61 4.78
CA VAL A 102 4.07 19.30 4.48
C VAL A 102 4.34 17.80 4.70
N GLY A 103 5.20 17.23 3.87
CA GLY A 103 5.61 15.83 3.96
C GLY A 103 6.35 15.39 2.68
N THR A 104 6.92 14.20 2.69
CA THR A 104 7.63 13.65 1.52
C THR A 104 6.68 13.36 0.35
N ASN A 105 7.23 13.21 -0.86
CA ASN A 105 6.45 12.77 -2.01
C ASN A 105 5.93 11.35 -1.80
N GLY A 106 4.73 11.06 -2.29
CA GLY A 106 4.10 9.74 -2.13
C GLY A 106 3.36 9.51 -0.80
N ILE A 107 3.41 10.44 0.16
CA ILE A 107 2.69 10.28 1.46
C ILE A 107 1.17 10.55 1.37
N GLY A 108 0.66 10.94 0.20
CA GLY A 108 -0.77 11.14 -0.04
C GLY A 108 -1.29 12.57 0.09
N LYS A 109 -0.41 13.59 0.13
CA LYS A 109 -0.81 15.01 0.16
C LYS A 109 -1.80 15.37 -0.96
N SER A 110 -1.46 15.05 -2.20
CA SER A 110 -2.34 15.31 -3.35
C SER A 110 -3.62 14.49 -3.31
N THR A 111 -3.58 13.28 -2.73
CA THR A 111 -4.78 12.46 -2.52
C THR A 111 -5.71 13.10 -1.48
N ALA A 112 -5.17 13.61 -0.37
CA ALA A 112 -5.95 14.30 0.66
C ALA A 112 -6.62 15.57 0.10
N LEU A 113 -5.90 16.37 -0.69
CA LEU A 113 -6.48 17.55 -1.35
C LEU A 113 -7.58 17.19 -2.35
N LYS A 114 -7.43 16.12 -3.14
CA LYS A 114 -8.48 15.65 -4.06
C LYS A 114 -9.75 15.23 -3.30
N ILE A 115 -9.60 14.62 -2.14
CA ILE A 115 -10.73 14.22 -1.29
C ILE A 115 -11.43 15.43 -0.71
N LEU A 116 -10.69 16.37 -0.10
CA LEU A 116 -11.26 17.61 0.44
C LEU A 116 -11.93 18.48 -0.63
N ALA A 117 -11.41 18.45 -1.86
CA ALA A 117 -12.00 19.14 -3.01
C ALA A 117 -13.20 18.40 -3.63
N GLY A 118 -13.63 17.25 -3.08
CA GLY A 118 -14.74 16.46 -3.61
C GLY A 118 -14.47 15.73 -4.94
N LYS A 119 -13.24 15.78 -5.46
CA LYS A 119 -12.83 15.11 -6.71
C LYS A 119 -12.56 13.62 -6.53
N LEU A 120 -12.40 13.17 -5.29
CA LEU A 120 -12.17 11.76 -4.95
C LEU A 120 -13.01 11.38 -3.73
N LYS A 121 -13.88 10.38 -3.86
CA LYS A 121 -14.73 9.92 -2.75
C LYS A 121 -13.93 8.99 -1.82
N PRO A 122 -13.92 9.22 -0.49
CA PRO A 122 -13.36 8.28 0.47
C PRO A 122 -14.01 6.90 0.34
N ASN A 123 -13.21 5.83 0.31
CA ASN A 123 -13.72 4.46 0.26
C ASN A 123 -13.46 3.68 1.57
N LEU A 124 -12.89 4.33 2.59
CA LEU A 124 -12.63 3.74 3.91
C LEU A 124 -11.86 2.41 3.85
N GLY A 125 -11.00 2.25 2.84
CA GLY A 125 -10.24 1.02 2.61
C GLY A 125 -11.00 -0.06 1.83
N ARG A 126 -12.27 0.16 1.48
CA ARG A 126 -13.09 -0.74 0.65
C ARG A 126 -12.90 -0.41 -0.83
N PHE A 127 -11.79 -0.87 -1.40
CA PHE A 127 -11.43 -0.61 -2.81
C PHE A 127 -12.14 -1.53 -3.82
N ASN A 128 -12.76 -2.63 -3.35
CA ASN A 128 -13.52 -3.55 -4.19
C ASN A 128 -15.04 -3.30 -4.14
N ALA A 129 -15.49 -2.36 -3.30
CA ALA A 129 -16.90 -2.02 -3.23
C ALA A 129 -17.20 -1.05 -4.40
N GLU A 130 -17.87 -1.56 -5.43
CA GLU A 130 -18.53 -0.73 -6.44
C GLU A 130 -19.66 0.03 -5.73
N PHE A 131 -19.67 1.36 -5.86
CA PHE A 131 -20.73 2.25 -5.36
C PHE A 131 -21.31 3.03 -6.53
#